data_AF-A0A965AWZ8-F1
#
_entry.id   AF-A0A965AWZ8-F1
#
_cell.length_a   1.000
_cell.length_b   1.000
_cell.length_c   1.000
_cell.angle_alpha   90.00
_cell.angle_beta   90.00
_cell.angle_gamma   90.00
#
_symmetry.space_group_name_H-M   'P 1'
#
loop_
_entity.id
_entity.type
_entity.pdbx_description
1 polymer ?
#
loop_
_entity_poly.entity_id
_entity_poly.type
_entity_poly.pdbx_seq_one_letter_code
_entity_poly.pdbx_strand_id
1 'polypeptide(L)'
;MQGVILWCDPYKGKAVIWCEDHGQLAFYNDANCQTIPFAFVVGDLVIFEQDQRDGLRYALNMRLVSAQEFPTLADQLGTVSKPKNPPVSAVPMPREDTGHVIVYRRKKNAKGLLWRN
;
A
#
# COMPACT_ATOMS: atom_id res chain seq x y z
N MET A 1 -4.94 -13.83 -8.09
CA MET A 1 -3.64 -13.45 -7.49
C MET A 1 -3.80 -13.28 -6.00
N GLN A 2 -2.88 -13.79 -5.17
CA GLN A 2 -2.96 -13.63 -3.71
C GLN A 2 -2.08 -12.49 -3.20
N GLY A 3 -2.50 -11.89 -2.09
CA GLY A 3 -1.70 -10.88 -1.40
C GLY A 3 -2.18 -10.60 0.01
N VAL A 4 -1.33 -9.92 0.77
CA VAL A 4 -1.57 -9.55 2.17
C VAL A 4 -1.86 -8.07 2.29
N ILE A 5 -2.87 -7.70 3.05
CA ILE A 5 -3.20 -6.30 3.31
C ILE A 5 -2.16 -5.68 4.25
N LEU A 6 -1.41 -4.69 3.78
CA LEU A 6 -0.43 -3.96 4.60
C LEU A 6 -1.03 -2.71 5.25
N TRP A 7 -2.02 -2.11 4.60
CA TRP A 7 -2.72 -0.93 5.09
C TRP A 7 -4.11 -0.85 4.47
N CYS A 8 -5.08 -0.34 5.24
CA CYS A 8 -6.42 -0.06 4.74
C CYS A 8 -7.01 1.19 5.40
N ASP A 9 -7.85 1.91 4.65
CA ASP A 9 -8.71 2.98 5.13
C ASP A 9 -10.16 2.64 4.75
N PRO A 10 -10.95 2.07 5.68
CA PRO A 10 -12.31 1.64 5.41
C PRO A 10 -13.23 2.82 5.06
N TYR A 11 -12.95 4.02 5.58
CA TYR A 11 -13.75 5.21 5.28
C TYR A 11 -13.56 5.72 3.86
N LYS A 12 -12.45 5.37 3.20
CA LYS A 12 -12.11 5.87 1.87
C LYS A 12 -12.15 4.83 0.75
N GLY A 13 -12.47 3.57 1.02
CA GLY A 13 -12.44 2.58 -0.06
C GLY A 13 -11.04 2.12 -0.45
N LYS A 14 -10.02 2.28 0.41
CA LYS A 14 -8.62 2.15 0.00
C LYS A 14 -7.86 1.09 0.78
N ALA A 15 -7.03 0.33 0.08
CA ALA A 15 -6.06 -0.56 0.70
C ALA A 15 -4.78 -0.68 -0.13
N VAL A 16 -3.68 -1.01 0.55
CA VAL A 16 -2.39 -1.36 -0.05
C VAL A 16 -2.13 -2.83 0.26
N ILE A 17 -1.85 -3.59 -0.79
CA ILE A 17 -1.73 -5.04 -0.74
C ILE A 17 -0.33 -5.41 -1.23
N TRP A 18 0.34 -6.28 -0.49
CA TRP A 18 1.58 -6.88 -0.94
C TRP A 18 1.30 -8.20 -1.65
N CYS A 19 1.83 -8.34 -2.85
CA CYS A 19 1.56 -9.44 -3.74
C CYS A 19 2.56 -10.60 -3.58
N GLU A 20 2.07 -11.84 -3.74
CA GLU A 20 2.92 -13.05 -3.70
C GLU A 20 3.96 -13.12 -4.84
N ASP A 21 3.67 -12.44 -5.96
CA ASP A 21 4.38 -12.52 -7.23
C ASP A 21 5.50 -11.47 -7.37
N HIS A 22 6.40 -11.34 -6.40
CA HIS A 22 7.62 -10.50 -6.49
C HIS A 22 7.56 -9.07 -5.95
N GLY A 23 7.14 -8.86 -4.69
CA GLY A 23 7.54 -7.64 -3.95
C GLY A 23 6.82 -6.34 -4.35
N GLN A 24 5.97 -6.38 -5.38
CA GLN A 24 5.23 -5.21 -5.84
C GLN A 24 3.92 -5.03 -5.07
N LEU A 25 3.48 -3.78 -4.98
CA LEU A 25 2.26 -3.40 -4.30
C LEU A 25 1.11 -3.31 -5.29
N ALA A 26 -0.07 -3.77 -4.87
CA ALA A 26 -1.33 -3.52 -5.54
C ALA A 26 -2.18 -2.54 -4.73
N PHE A 27 -2.87 -1.65 -5.43
CA PHE A 27 -3.74 -0.64 -4.84
C PHE A 27 -5.19 -1.05 -5.01
N TYR A 28 -5.89 -1.18 -3.89
CA TYR A 28 -7.34 -1.18 -3.91
C TYR A 28 -7.82 0.26 -3.78
N ASN A 29 -8.62 0.70 -4.74
CA ASN A 29 -9.26 2.00 -4.71
C ASN A 29 -10.61 1.87 -5.39
N ASP A 30 -11.61 1.49 -4.61
CA ASP A 30 -12.97 1.44 -5.11
C ASP A 30 -13.70 2.71 -4.71
N ALA A 31 -13.52 3.75 -5.53
CA ALA A 31 -14.21 5.02 -5.36
C ALA A 31 -15.73 4.89 -5.59
N ASN A 32 -16.19 3.78 -6.19
CA ASN A 32 -17.58 3.53 -6.54
C ASN A 32 -18.25 2.50 -5.61
N CYS A 33 -17.50 1.68 -4.86
CA CYS A 33 -18.08 0.87 -3.79
C CYS A 33 -18.50 1.78 -2.64
N GLN A 34 -19.80 2.00 -2.54
CA GLN A 34 -20.44 2.51 -1.33
C GLN A 34 -20.29 1.55 -0.14
N THR A 35 -19.84 0.32 -0.40
CA THR A 35 -19.64 -0.72 0.59
C THR A 35 -18.41 -1.54 0.20
N ILE A 36 -17.21 -1.17 0.67
CA ILE A 36 -16.24 -2.25 0.92
C ILE A 36 -16.97 -3.17 1.90
N PRO A 37 -17.03 -4.50 1.71
CA PRO A 37 -17.38 -5.36 2.83
C PRO A 37 -16.43 -4.97 3.96
N PHE A 38 -17.02 -4.50 5.07
CA PHE A 38 -16.40 -3.83 6.22
C PHE A 38 -15.37 -4.70 6.98
N ALA A 39 -14.75 -5.69 6.34
CA ALA A 39 -14.19 -6.89 6.94
C ALA A 39 -12.69 -7.08 6.66
N PHE A 40 -12.05 -6.19 5.91
CA PHE A 40 -10.62 -6.31 5.64
C PHE A 40 -9.79 -5.54 6.67
N VAL A 41 -8.83 -6.25 7.27
CA VAL A 41 -7.90 -5.72 8.27
C VAL A 41 -6.47 -5.97 7.80
N VAL A 42 -5.53 -5.15 8.28
CA VAL A 42 -4.10 -5.36 8.06
C VAL A 42 -3.70 -6.76 8.51
N GLY A 43 -3.01 -7.51 7.64
CA GLY A 43 -2.59 -8.88 7.88
C GLY A 43 -3.52 -9.96 7.32
N ASP A 44 -4.66 -9.58 6.75
CA ASP A 44 -5.54 -10.52 6.06
C ASP A 44 -4.94 -10.97 4.72
N LEU A 45 -5.08 -12.26 4.42
CA LEU A 45 -4.77 -12.83 3.12
C LEU A 45 -6.00 -12.73 2.22
N VAL A 46 -5.80 -12.15 1.05
CA VAL A 46 -6.86 -11.89 0.07
C VAL A 46 -6.49 -12.46 -1.29
N ILE A 47 -7.50 -12.79 -2.07
CA ILE A 47 -7.39 -13.08 -3.49
C ILE A 47 -8.11 -11.99 -4.28
N PHE A 48 -7.50 -11.58 -5.39
CA PHE A 48 -8.03 -10.52 -6.25
C PHE A 48 -7.63 -10.73 -7.70
N GLU A 49 -8.34 -10.02 -8.56
CA GLU A 49 -7.97 -9.81 -9.95
C GLU A 49 -7.05 -8.60 -10.05
N GLN A 50 -5.93 -8.75 -10.75
CA GLN A 50 -4.99 -7.65 -10.96
C GLN A 50 -5.32 -6.96 -12.28
N ASP A 51 -5.43 -5.63 -12.24
CA ASP A 51 -5.44 -4.79 -13.43
C ASP A 51 -4.26 -3.81 -13.38
N GLN A 52 -3.70 -3.44 -14.53
CA GLN A 52 -2.55 -2.54 -14.60
C GLN A 52 -2.91 -1.29 -15.39
N ARG A 53 -2.80 -0.13 -14.75
CA ARG A 53 -3.12 1.17 -15.35
C ARG A 53 -2.05 2.18 -14.97
N ASP A 54 -1.52 2.90 -15.95
CA ASP A 54 -0.49 3.93 -15.75
C ASP A 54 0.75 3.44 -14.98
N GLY A 55 1.15 2.17 -15.19
CA GLY A 55 2.28 1.55 -14.49
C GLY A 55 1.99 1.16 -13.03
N LEU A 56 0.77 1.35 -12.54
CA LEU A 56 0.32 0.92 -11.22
C LEU A 56 -0.53 -0.34 -11.31
N ARG A 57 -0.38 -1.22 -10.33
CA ARG A 57 -1.22 -2.41 -10.17
C ARG A 57 -2.42 -2.08 -9.29
N TYR A 58 -3.61 -2.44 -9.75
CA TYR A 58 -4.86 -2.27 -9.03
C TYR A 58 -5.46 -3.62 -8.70
N ALA A 59 -5.93 -3.76 -7.46
CA ALA A 59 -6.69 -4.93 -7.03
C ALA A 59 -8.17 -4.69 -7.31
N LEU A 60 -8.80 -5.65 -7.98
CA LEU A 60 -10.23 -5.66 -8.29
C LEU A 60 -10.86 -6.93 -7.73
N ASN A 61 -12.17 -6.88 -7.46
CA ASN A 61 -12.97 -8.03 -7.03
C ASN A 61 -12.35 -8.80 -5.84
N MET A 62 -11.80 -8.07 -4.86
CA MET A 62 -11.11 -8.65 -3.69
C MET A 62 -12.04 -9.56 -2.87
N ARG A 63 -11.50 -10.70 -2.43
CA ARG A 63 -12.15 -11.64 -1.53
C ARG A 63 -11.18 -12.07 -0.43
N LEU A 64 -11.71 -12.22 0.78
CA LEU A 64 -10.96 -12.76 1.91
C LEU A 64 -10.69 -14.25 1.67
N VAL A 65 -9.43 -14.65 1.80
CA VAL A 65 -9.02 -16.06 1.84
C VAL A 65 -8.89 -16.51 3.28
N SER A 66 -8.19 -15.71 4.09
CA SER A 66 -7.90 -16.02 5.49
C SER A 66 -7.71 -14.73 6.28
N ALA A 67 -8.36 -14.65 7.44
CA ALA A 67 -8.25 -13.49 8.32
C ALA A 67 -6.97 -13.59 9.16
N GLN A 68 -6.23 -12.48 9.27
CA GLN A 68 -5.05 -12.34 10.13
C GLN A 68 -4.02 -13.47 9.98
N GLU A 69 -3.79 -13.94 8.75
CA GLU A 69 -2.76 -14.94 8.49
C GLU A 69 -1.35 -14.36 8.66
N PHE A 70 -1.18 -13.07 8.36
CA PHE A 70 0.10 -12.38 8.40
C PHE A 70 0.03 -11.02 9.15
N PRO A 71 -0.37 -10.98 10.43
CA PRO A 71 -0.67 -9.75 11.16
C PRO A 71 0.56 -8.86 11.42
N THR A 72 1.75 -9.45 11.49
CA THR A 72 3.00 -8.74 11.79
C THR A 72 3.80 -8.35 10.54
N LEU A 73 3.29 -8.68 9.34
CA LEU A 73 4.06 -8.53 8.11
C LEU A 73 4.38 -7.06 7.79
N ALA A 74 3.41 -6.17 8.00
CA ALA A 74 3.58 -4.74 7.82
C ALA A 74 4.71 -4.18 8.71
N ASP A 75 4.76 -4.60 9.98
CA ASP A 75 5.80 -4.19 10.92
C ASP A 75 7.18 -4.74 10.51
N GLN A 76 7.25 -6.02 10.14
CA GLN A 76 8.50 -6.66 9.74
C GLN A 76 9.13 -5.96 8.53
N LEU A 77 8.34 -5.63 7.50
CA LEU A 77 8.82 -4.86 6.34
C LEU A 77 9.34 -3.46 6.75
N GLY A 78 8.69 -2.81 7.72
CA GLY A 78 9.14 -1.53 8.26
C GLY A 78 10.50 -1.60 8.96
N THR A 79 10.81 -2.73 9.62
CA THR A 79 12.09 -2.92 10.31
C THR A 79 13.26 -3.15 9.36
N VAL A 80 13.05 -3.91 8.27
CA VAL A 80 14.07 -4.19 7.25
C VAL A 80 14.45 -2.92 6.48
N SER A 81 13.54 -1.96 6.39
CA SER A 81 13.73 -0.69 5.68
C SER A 81 14.63 0.32 6.40
N LYS A 82 15.00 0.08 7.67
CA LYS A 82 15.97 0.91 8.39
C LYS A 82 17.39 0.43 8.09
N PRO A 83 18.23 1.21 7.38
CA PRO A 83 19.63 0.81 7.20
C PRO A 83 20.30 0.72 8.57
N LYS A 84 20.77 -0.48 8.93
CA LYS A 84 21.39 -0.77 10.23
C LYS A 84 22.82 -0.20 10.35
N ASN A 85 23.37 0.43 9.31
CA ASN A 85 24.67 1.11 9.33
C ASN A 85 24.61 2.44 8.56
N PRO A 86 25.29 3.52 9.02
CA PRO A 86 25.60 4.66 8.16
C PRO A 86 26.47 4.19 6.98
N PRO A 87 26.25 4.69 5.76
CA PRO A 87 26.95 4.21 4.58
C PRO A 87 28.42 4.64 4.64
N VAL A 88 29.32 3.68 4.86
CA VAL A 88 30.71 3.79 4.39
C VAL A 88 30.63 3.75 2.86
N SER A 89 31.06 4.82 2.20
CA SER A 89 31.15 5.03 0.75
C SER A 89 30.95 3.78 -0.11
N ALA A 90 29.71 3.51 -0.50
CA ALA A 90 29.41 2.50 -1.51
C ALA A 90 29.11 3.21 -2.83
N VAL A 91 30.03 3.05 -3.77
CA VAL A 91 29.94 3.46 -5.17
C VAL A 91 28.56 3.07 -5.74
N PRO A 92 27.85 3.97 -6.44
CA PRO A 92 26.55 3.63 -7.01
C PRO A 92 26.76 2.65 -8.17
N MET A 93 26.45 1.37 -7.92
CA MET A 93 26.15 0.43 -9.01
C MET A 93 24.71 0.67 -9.46
N PRO A 94 24.43 0.81 -10.77
CA PRO A 94 23.07 0.88 -11.27
C PRO A 94 22.45 -0.51 -11.08
N ARG A 95 21.58 -0.64 -10.08
CA ARG A 95 20.66 -1.77 -9.97
C ARG A 95 19.41 -1.43 -10.77
N GLU A 96 19.25 -2.07 -11.92
CA GLU A 96 18.07 -1.97 -12.79
C GLU A 96 16.85 -2.72 -12.21
N ASP A 97 16.50 -2.45 -10.95
CA ASP A 97 15.19 -2.83 -10.46
C ASP A 97 14.63 -1.69 -9.61
N THR A 98 14.02 -0.75 -10.33
CA THR A 98 13.47 0.49 -9.82
C THR A 98 12.24 0.19 -8.98
N GLY A 99 12.41 0.07 -7.67
CA GLY A 99 11.32 0.29 -6.74
C GLY A 99 10.63 1.61 -7.12
N HIS A 100 9.37 1.52 -7.57
CA HIS A 100 8.62 2.70 -8.00
C HIS A 100 8.22 3.51 -6.77
N VAL A 101 9.02 4.52 -6.44
CA VAL A 101 8.75 5.43 -5.32
C VAL A 101 7.58 6.33 -5.70
N ILE A 102 6.41 6.07 -5.11
CA ILE A 102 5.27 6.98 -5.21
C ILE A 102 5.52 8.17 -4.29
N VAL A 103 5.77 9.34 -4.89
CA VAL A 103 5.95 10.58 -4.13
C VAL A 103 4.63 11.01 -3.52
N TYR A 104 4.50 10.89 -2.20
CA TYR A 104 3.32 11.39 -1.47
C TYR A 104 3.36 12.92 -1.38
N ARG A 105 2.61 13.61 -2.27
CA ARG A 105 2.41 15.05 -2.19
C ARG A 105 1.22 15.36 -1.27
N ARG A 106 1.50 15.73 -0.02
CA ARG A 106 0.50 16.22 0.94
C ARG A 106 -0.21 17.45 0.34
N LYS A 107 -1.48 17.34 -0.05
CA LYS A 107 -2.32 18.51 -0.34
C LYS A 107 -2.47 19.31 0.96
N LYS A 108 -1.91 20.51 1.02
CA LYS A 108 -2.21 21.48 2.08
C LYS A 108 -3.67 21.93 1.88
N ASN A 109 -4.54 21.62 2.84
CA ASN A 109 -5.86 22.24 2.90
C ASN A 109 -5.68 23.73 3.14
N ALA A 110 -5.98 24.55 2.13
CA ALA A 110 -6.10 25.99 2.30
C ALA A 110 -7.46 26.29 2.94
N LYS A 111 -7.49 26.40 4.26
CA LYS A 111 -8.53 27.14 4.99
C LYS A 111 -7.87 28.06 6.00
N GLY A 112 -7.19 29.08 5.48
CA GLY A 112 -6.97 30.33 6.19
C GLY A 112 -8.06 31.29 5.73
N LEU A 113 -9.20 31.30 6.41
CA LEU A 113 -10.12 32.43 6.34
C LEU A 113 -10.13 33.11 7.70
N LEU A 114 -9.80 34.40 7.66
CA LEU A 114 -9.46 35.28 8.75
C LEU A 114 -10.52 35.34 9.85
N TRP A 115 -10.06 35.36 11.10
CA TRP A 115 -10.79 35.95 12.22
C TRP A 115 -10.45 37.45 12.30
N ARG A 116 -11.45 38.30 12.05
CA ARG A 116 -11.62 39.73 12.41
C ARG A 116 -13.14 39.96 12.34
N ASN A 117 -13.86 40.53 13.30
CA ASN A 117 -13.55 41.34 14.48
C ASN A 117 -14.60 41.01 15.55
#